data_AF-X1VVI2-F1
#
_entry.id   AF-X1VVI2-F1
#
_cell.length_a   1.000
_cell.length_b   1.000
_cell.length_c   1.000
_cell.angle_alpha   90.00
_cell.angle_beta   90.00
_cell.angle_gamma   90.00
#
_symmetry.space_group_name_H-M   'P 1'
#
loop_
_entity.id
_entity.type
_entity.pdbx_description
1 polymer ?
#
loop_
_entity_poly.entity_id
_entity_poly.type
_entity_poly.pdbx_seq_one_letter_code
_entity_poly.pdbx_strand_id
1 'polypeptide(L)'
;MNYRLATILAREDVSADGTKVIDLNLVDPVSQFQIVYESLGVSSGSPDGLAAQCVTKIELVDGSDVLYSLTGAQAQAADYYHRKVEPANQNVYLKDMNAEMVFNMNFGLHLFDPLYAFDARKFTNPQLKITIDMGLGGCTSVHGYLTVLANIFDEKVVTPTGFLMHKEIKDYALGAGTHEYTDLPTDYPYRKLFIGSLIPEYGAEI
;
A
#
# COMPACT_ATOMS: atom_id res chain seq x y z
N MET A 1 5.98 20.81 -17.73
CA MET A 1 5.99 20.82 -16.25
C MET A 1 6.97 19.75 -15.79
N ASN A 2 7.88 20.03 -14.85
CA ASN A 2 8.93 19.06 -14.48
C ASN A 2 8.41 17.73 -13.90
N TYR A 3 7.20 17.75 -13.33
CA TYR A 3 6.57 16.63 -12.66
C TYR A 3 5.10 16.56 -13.08
N ARG A 4 4.52 15.35 -13.12
CA ARG A 4 3.08 15.17 -13.35
C ARG A 4 2.49 14.11 -12.44
N LEU A 5 1.19 14.24 -12.17
CA LEU A 5 0.38 13.19 -11.56
C LEU A 5 -0.29 12.41 -12.69
N ALA A 6 0.15 11.17 -12.90
CA ALA A 6 -0.39 10.27 -13.92
C ALA A 6 -1.41 9.31 -13.31
N THR A 7 -2.52 9.09 -14.01
CA THR A 7 -3.48 8.04 -13.66
C THR A 7 -2.97 6.71 -14.19
N ILE A 8 -2.73 5.77 -13.28
CA ILE A 8 -2.32 4.39 -13.60
C ILE A 8 -3.55 3.49 -13.71
N LEU A 9 -4.46 3.64 -12.74
CA LEU A 9 -5.77 3.02 -12.75
C LEU A 9 -6.79 4.13 -12.48
N ALA A 10 -7.65 4.39 -13.46
CA ALA A 10 -8.80 5.26 -13.24
C ALA A 10 -9.72 4.61 -12.21
N ARG A 11 -10.52 5.42 -11.51
CA ARG A 11 -11.46 4.94 -10.49
C ARG A 11 -12.32 3.81 -11.04
N GLU A 12 -12.11 2.61 -10.53
CA GLU A 12 -12.74 1.38 -10.98
C GLU A 12 -13.58 0.77 -9.85
N ASP A 13 -14.75 0.25 -10.18
CA ASP A 13 -15.65 -0.41 -9.24
C ASP A 13 -15.02 -1.68 -8.65
N VAL A 14 -15.18 -1.87 -7.36
CA VAL A 14 -14.84 -3.10 -6.64
C VAL A 14 -16.10 -3.61 -5.95
N SER A 15 -16.67 -4.69 -6.47
CA SER A 15 -17.93 -5.26 -5.97
C SER A 15 -17.79 -6.65 -5.36
N ALA A 16 -16.56 -7.17 -5.29
CA ALA A 16 -16.25 -8.46 -4.70
C ALA A 16 -14.77 -8.49 -4.29
N ASP A 17 -14.46 -9.39 -3.36
CA ASP A 17 -13.08 -9.70 -2.97
C ASP A 17 -12.27 -10.18 -4.17
N GLY A 18 -10.99 -9.81 -4.21
CA GLY A 18 -10.12 -10.22 -5.29
C GLY A 18 -8.84 -9.41 -5.39
N THR A 19 -8.05 -9.76 -6.40
CA THR A 19 -6.78 -9.09 -6.68
C THR A 19 -6.86 -8.34 -8.00
N LYS A 20 -6.66 -7.03 -7.95
CA LYS A 20 -6.42 -6.21 -9.13
C LYS A 20 -4.95 -6.28 -9.51
N VAL A 21 -4.66 -6.76 -10.72
CA VAL A 21 -3.32 -6.77 -11.30
C VAL A 21 -3.23 -5.67 -12.36
N ILE A 22 -2.18 -4.85 -12.28
CA ILE A 22 -1.93 -3.72 -13.16
C ILE A 22 -0.52 -3.86 -13.72
N ASP A 23 -0.41 -4.04 -15.04
CA ASP A 23 0.87 -4.06 -15.74
C ASP A 23 1.43 -2.63 -15.86
N LEU A 24 2.69 -2.42 -15.49
CA LEU A 24 3.30 -1.10 -15.40
C LEU A 24 4.18 -0.79 -16.61
N ASN A 25 3.60 -0.23 -17.66
CA ASN A 25 4.32 0.15 -18.89
C ASN A 25 4.75 1.62 -18.90
N LEU A 26 5.32 2.10 -17.78
CA LEU A 26 5.70 3.51 -17.61
C LEU A 26 7.09 3.80 -18.20
N VAL A 27 7.19 4.90 -18.96
CA VAL A 27 8.47 5.36 -19.52
C VAL A 27 9.23 6.23 -18.52
N ASP A 28 8.48 7.03 -17.77
CA ASP A 28 9.01 8.03 -16.84
C ASP A 28 9.22 7.43 -15.45
N PRO A 29 10.33 7.72 -14.75
CA PRO A 29 10.52 7.27 -13.39
C PRO A 29 9.41 7.77 -12.45
N VAL A 30 9.01 6.90 -11.53
CA VAL A 30 7.95 7.11 -10.55
C VAL A 30 8.57 7.38 -9.18
N SER A 31 8.24 8.53 -8.59
CA SER A 31 8.65 8.85 -7.23
C SER A 31 7.76 8.21 -6.16
N GLN A 32 6.46 8.10 -6.45
CA GLN A 32 5.47 7.56 -5.51
C GLN A 32 4.26 7.02 -6.28
N PHE A 33 3.75 5.85 -5.88
CA PHE A 33 2.38 5.47 -6.19
C PHE A 33 1.45 5.89 -5.05
N GLN A 34 0.31 6.49 -5.40
CA GLN A 34 -0.76 6.79 -4.48
C GLN A 34 -1.94 5.89 -4.83
N ILE A 35 -2.22 4.94 -3.94
CA ILE A 35 -3.33 4.00 -4.07
C ILE A 35 -4.45 4.53 -3.19
N VAL A 36 -5.65 4.62 -3.73
CA VAL A 36 -6.85 5.05 -3.00
C VAL A 36 -7.87 3.94 -3.08
N TYR A 37 -8.28 3.44 -1.92
CA TYR A 37 -9.39 2.50 -1.80
C TYR A 37 -10.56 3.18 -1.10
N GLU A 38 -11.72 3.12 -1.72
CA GLU A 38 -12.98 3.61 -1.18
C GLU A 38 -13.85 2.43 -0.79
N SER A 39 -14.41 2.43 0.41
CA SER A 39 -15.36 1.41 0.88
C SER A 39 -16.69 2.06 1.21
N LEU A 40 -17.77 1.65 0.54
CA LEU A 40 -19.12 2.19 0.76
C LEU A 40 -19.78 1.47 1.94
N GLY A 41 -19.99 2.18 3.05
CA GLY A 41 -20.74 1.64 4.18
C GLY A 41 -22.22 1.47 3.84
N VAL A 42 -22.80 0.29 4.07
CA VAL A 42 -24.25 0.03 3.86
C VAL A 42 -25.05 -0.16 5.14
N SER A 43 -24.39 -0.23 6.29
CA SER A 43 -25.02 -0.41 7.60
C SER A 43 -24.58 0.68 8.58
N SER A 44 -25.41 0.94 9.58
CA SER A 44 -25.16 1.91 10.66
C SER A 44 -24.63 1.24 11.94
N GLY A 45 -23.96 0.09 11.80
CA GLY A 45 -23.36 -0.62 12.92
C GLY A 45 -22.15 0.12 13.48
N SER A 46 -21.78 -0.19 14.73
CA SER A 46 -20.51 0.26 15.29
C SER A 46 -19.37 -0.40 14.50
N PRO A 47 -18.37 0.38 14.04
CA PRO A 47 -17.27 -0.21 13.32
C PRO A 47 -16.36 -1.02 14.24
N ASP A 48 -15.97 -2.21 13.80
CA ASP A 48 -15.11 -3.16 14.52
C ASP A 48 -13.69 -3.27 13.90
N GLY A 49 -13.40 -2.45 12.90
CA GLY A 49 -12.14 -2.42 12.17
C GLY A 49 -11.91 -1.11 11.42
N LEU A 50 -10.80 -1.04 10.68
CA LEU A 50 -10.47 0.11 9.83
C LEU A 50 -10.64 -0.26 8.36
N ALA A 51 -11.21 0.63 7.55
CA ALA A 51 -11.36 0.37 6.11
C ALA A 51 -10.02 0.13 5.39
N ALA A 52 -8.89 0.54 6.00
CA ALA A 52 -7.55 0.24 5.51
C ALA A 52 -7.22 -1.27 5.54
N GLN A 53 -7.87 -2.05 6.41
CA GLN A 53 -7.73 -3.50 6.51
C GLN A 53 -8.41 -4.22 5.35
N CYS A 54 -9.31 -3.56 4.60
CA CYS A 54 -9.83 -4.13 3.36
C CYS A 54 -8.73 -4.42 2.34
N VAL A 55 -7.65 -3.62 2.34
CA VAL A 55 -6.51 -3.87 1.46
C VAL A 55 -5.57 -4.84 2.16
N THR A 56 -5.76 -6.13 1.92
CA THR A 56 -5.01 -7.21 2.58
C THR A 56 -3.59 -7.33 2.05
N LYS A 57 -3.34 -6.91 0.80
CA LYS A 57 -1.99 -6.89 0.24
C LYS A 57 -1.83 -5.84 -0.84
N ILE A 58 -0.68 -5.16 -0.83
CA ILE A 58 -0.17 -4.31 -1.90
C ILE A 58 1.21 -4.86 -2.27
N GLU A 59 1.37 -5.27 -3.53
CA GLU A 59 2.61 -5.86 -4.03
C GLU A 59 3.08 -5.19 -5.31
N LEU A 60 4.36 -4.89 -5.38
CA LEU A 60 5.06 -4.55 -6.62
C LEU A 60 5.99 -5.71 -6.94
N VAL A 61 5.82 -6.34 -8.09
CA VAL A 61 6.58 -7.51 -8.50
C VAL A 61 7.13 -7.37 -9.91
N ASP A 62 8.25 -8.02 -10.21
CA ASP A 62 8.73 -8.26 -11.58
C ASP A 62 8.88 -9.78 -11.78
N GLY A 63 7.88 -10.41 -12.40
CA GLY A 63 7.82 -11.87 -12.49
C GLY A 63 7.75 -12.53 -11.10
N SER A 64 8.80 -13.26 -10.71
CA SER A 64 8.95 -13.88 -9.38
C SER A 64 9.54 -12.94 -8.32
N ASP A 65 10.12 -11.82 -8.74
CA ASP A 65 10.86 -10.95 -7.85
C ASP A 65 9.92 -9.96 -7.17
N VAL A 66 9.77 -10.09 -5.86
CA VAL A 66 8.96 -9.17 -5.06
C VAL A 66 9.78 -7.93 -4.71
N LEU A 67 9.36 -6.76 -5.15
CA LEU A 67 10.01 -5.47 -4.91
C LEU A 67 9.39 -4.72 -3.73
N TYR A 68 8.08 -4.86 -3.55
CA TYR A 68 7.32 -4.33 -2.43
C TYR A 68 6.23 -5.33 -2.06
N SER A 69 5.98 -5.54 -0.76
CA SER A 69 4.92 -6.42 -0.28
C SER A 69 4.56 -6.06 1.15
N LEU A 70 3.45 -5.34 1.33
CA LEU A 70 2.89 -4.96 2.63
C LEU A 70 1.35 -5.05 2.60
N THR A 71 0.72 -5.19 3.76
CA THR A 71 -0.73 -4.97 3.91
C THR A 71 -1.05 -3.46 3.84
N GLY A 72 -2.33 -3.10 3.66
CA GLY A 72 -2.77 -1.70 3.67
C GLY A 72 -2.40 -0.97 4.95
N ALA A 73 -2.63 -1.59 6.11
CA ALA A 73 -2.25 -1.04 7.41
C ALA A 73 -0.73 -0.85 7.55
N GLN A 74 0.06 -1.84 7.12
CA GLN A 74 1.52 -1.74 7.12
C GLN A 74 2.02 -0.63 6.17
N ALA A 75 1.39 -0.46 5.00
CA ALA A 75 1.74 0.59 4.05
C ALA A 75 1.46 1.99 4.60
N GLN A 76 0.32 2.20 5.27
CA GLN A 76 0.02 3.47 5.95
C GLN A 76 1.00 3.74 7.10
N ALA A 77 1.32 2.73 7.91
CA ALA A 77 2.32 2.87 8.95
C ALA A 77 3.69 3.26 8.37
N ALA A 78 4.13 2.59 7.30
CA ALA A 78 5.38 2.90 6.63
C ALA A 78 5.41 4.35 6.10
N ASP A 79 4.32 4.84 5.52
CA ASP A 79 4.20 6.23 5.06
C ASP A 79 4.21 7.22 6.22
N TYR A 80 3.43 6.96 7.29
CA TYR A 80 3.41 7.79 8.49
C TYR A 80 4.81 7.92 9.10
N TYR A 81 5.53 6.81 9.30
CA TYR A 81 6.89 6.86 9.84
C TYR A 81 7.94 7.38 8.84
N HIS A 82 7.59 7.52 7.56
CA HIS A 82 8.43 8.17 6.57
C HIS A 82 8.23 9.70 6.61
N ARG A 83 6.99 10.17 6.53
CA ARG A 83 6.63 11.58 6.36
C ARG A 83 6.34 12.31 7.68
N LYS A 84 6.05 11.56 8.75
CA LYS A 84 5.55 12.04 10.04
C LYS A 84 4.22 12.82 9.93
N VAL A 85 3.43 12.48 8.90
CA VAL A 85 2.14 13.09 8.60
C VAL A 85 1.21 11.96 8.18
N GLU A 86 -0.01 11.99 8.72
CA GLU A 86 -1.07 11.03 8.36
C GLU A 86 -1.41 11.17 6.87
N PRO A 87 -1.63 10.05 6.14
CA PRO A 87 -2.21 10.10 4.81
C PRO A 87 -3.56 10.83 4.82
N ALA A 88 -4.01 11.32 3.67
CA ALA A 88 -5.29 12.03 3.56
C ALA A 88 -6.49 11.06 3.61
N ASN A 89 -6.63 10.36 4.74
CA ASN A 89 -7.66 9.36 4.99
C ASN A 89 -8.98 10.04 5.38
N GLN A 90 -10.08 9.51 4.87
CA GLN A 90 -11.43 9.83 5.29
C GLN A 90 -12.04 8.60 6.00
N ASN A 91 -11.96 8.59 7.33
CA ASN A 91 -12.52 7.52 8.16
C ASN A 91 -14.00 7.80 8.46
N VAL A 92 -14.88 7.47 7.52
CA VAL A 92 -16.33 7.63 7.67
C VAL A 92 -17.03 6.29 7.56
N TYR A 93 -17.67 5.86 8.65
CA TYR A 93 -18.41 4.59 8.75
C TYR A 93 -19.93 4.81 8.75
N LEU A 94 -20.39 5.85 8.06
CA LEU A 94 -21.81 6.16 7.92
C LEU A 94 -22.38 5.43 6.71
N LYS A 95 -23.66 5.08 6.81
CA LYS A 95 -24.41 4.50 5.69
C LYS A 95 -24.40 5.46 4.50
N ASP A 96 -24.21 4.90 3.30
CA ASP A 96 -24.19 5.59 2.01
C ASP A 96 -23.04 6.61 1.87
N MET A 97 -21.99 6.47 2.68
CA MET A 97 -20.76 7.26 2.60
C MET A 97 -19.55 6.36 2.39
N ASN A 98 -18.57 6.88 1.66
CA ASN A 98 -17.30 6.20 1.44
C ASN A 98 -16.31 6.52 2.56
N ALA A 99 -15.76 5.47 3.16
CA ALA A 99 -14.47 5.55 3.83
C ALA A 99 -13.38 5.53 2.74
N GLU A 100 -12.51 6.53 2.73
CA GLU A 100 -11.44 6.67 1.73
C GLU A 100 -10.08 6.48 2.40
N MET A 101 -9.32 5.50 1.93
CA MET A 101 -8.04 5.13 2.49
C MET A 101 -6.94 5.34 1.46
N VAL A 102 -5.93 6.12 1.84
CA VAL A 102 -4.79 6.46 0.98
C VAL A 102 -3.58 5.67 1.43
N PHE A 103 -2.97 4.95 0.50
CA PHE A 103 -1.75 4.17 0.69
C PHE A 103 -0.66 4.70 -0.24
N ASN A 104 0.32 5.38 0.34
CA ASN A 104 1.44 5.95 -0.41
C ASN A 104 2.62 4.97 -0.42
N MET A 105 3.01 4.53 -1.61
CA MET A 105 4.22 3.74 -1.84
C MET A 105 5.36 4.69 -2.24
N ASN A 106 6.20 5.07 -1.27
CA ASN A 106 7.32 5.98 -1.48
C ASN A 106 8.59 5.23 -1.92
N PHE A 107 9.13 5.58 -3.09
CA PHE A 107 10.37 5.00 -3.60
C PHE A 107 11.64 5.74 -3.19
N GLY A 108 11.51 7.03 -2.83
CA GLY A 108 12.63 7.90 -2.50
C GLY A 108 12.76 8.26 -1.02
N LEU A 109 13.75 9.07 -0.67
CA LEU A 109 13.88 9.64 0.68
C LEU A 109 12.88 10.77 0.94
N HIS A 110 12.39 11.38 -0.14
CA HIS A 110 11.33 12.38 -0.17
C HIS A 110 10.62 12.32 -1.54
N LEU A 111 9.49 13.01 -1.66
CA LEU A 111 8.80 13.12 -2.95
C LEU A 111 9.71 13.83 -3.97
N PHE A 112 9.76 13.29 -5.19
CA PHE A 112 10.63 13.71 -6.29
C PHE A 112 12.14 13.66 -5.99
N ASP A 113 12.58 12.67 -5.22
CA ASP A 113 14.00 12.34 -5.05
C ASP A 113 14.63 11.85 -6.38
N PRO A 114 15.61 12.57 -6.96
CA PRO A 114 16.18 12.23 -8.25
C PRO A 114 17.14 11.02 -8.20
N LEU A 115 17.62 10.64 -7.01
CA LEU A 115 18.52 9.50 -6.84
C LEU A 115 17.74 8.21 -6.63
N TYR A 116 16.62 8.28 -5.90
CA TYR A 116 15.83 7.12 -5.51
C TYR A 116 14.40 7.21 -6.04
N ALA A 117 14.11 6.47 -7.11
CA ALA A 117 12.81 6.40 -7.76
C ALA A 117 12.67 5.09 -8.54
N PHE A 118 11.43 4.63 -8.73
CA PHE A 118 11.14 3.42 -9.48
C PHE A 118 11.17 3.71 -10.99
N ASP A 119 12.09 3.08 -11.72
CA ASP A 119 12.16 3.17 -13.18
C ASP A 119 11.70 1.84 -13.79
N ALA A 120 10.46 1.81 -14.28
CA ALA A 120 9.83 0.59 -14.81
C ALA A 120 10.61 -0.02 -16.00
N ARG A 121 11.37 0.79 -16.75
CA ARG A 121 12.17 0.32 -17.89
C ARG A 121 13.36 -0.56 -17.49
N LYS A 122 13.71 -0.58 -16.21
CA LYS A 122 14.75 -1.46 -15.66
C LYS A 122 14.24 -2.86 -15.31
N PHE A 123 12.94 -3.09 -15.47
CA PHE A 123 12.25 -4.35 -15.16
C PHE A 123 11.66 -4.96 -16.42
N THR A 124 11.43 -6.27 -16.40
CA THR A 124 10.96 -6.99 -17.61
C THR A 124 9.44 -7.01 -17.69
N ASN A 125 8.78 -7.28 -16.57
CA ASN A 125 7.33 -7.36 -16.43
C ASN A 125 6.89 -6.84 -15.05
N PRO A 126 7.09 -5.53 -14.77
CA PRO A 126 6.68 -4.95 -13.51
C PRO A 126 5.14 -4.89 -13.40
N GLN A 127 4.60 -5.41 -12.30
CA GLN A 127 3.17 -5.45 -12.01
C GLN A 127 2.90 -4.90 -10.61
N LEU A 128 1.88 -4.04 -10.50
CA LEU A 128 1.27 -3.65 -9.23
C LEU A 128 0.05 -4.53 -8.97
N LYS A 129 0.04 -5.23 -7.85
CA LYS A 129 -1.05 -6.12 -7.40
C LYS A 129 -1.65 -5.57 -6.13
N ILE A 130 -2.97 -5.44 -6.09
CA ILE A 130 -3.71 -4.93 -4.94
C ILE A 130 -4.81 -5.95 -4.63
N THR A 131 -4.73 -6.57 -3.46
CA THR A 131 -5.69 -7.58 -3.00
C THR A 131 -6.63 -6.95 -1.97
N ILE A 132 -7.92 -7.17 -2.19
CA ILE A 132 -9.01 -6.59 -1.41
C ILE A 132 -9.88 -7.71 -0.82
N ASP A 133 -10.17 -7.56 0.47
CA ASP A 133 -11.21 -8.27 1.21
C ASP A 133 -12.17 -7.22 1.80
N MET A 134 -13.37 -7.14 1.25
CA MET A 134 -14.33 -6.11 1.62
C MET A 134 -14.90 -6.30 3.04
N GLY A 135 -14.79 -7.52 3.59
CA GLY A 135 -15.33 -7.87 4.90
C GLY A 135 -14.48 -7.39 6.08
N LEU A 136 -13.21 -7.04 5.86
CA LEU A 136 -12.28 -6.65 6.93
C LEU A 136 -12.33 -5.17 7.32
N GLY A 137 -13.12 -4.36 6.61
CA GLY A 137 -13.05 -2.89 6.69
C GLY A 137 -13.71 -2.24 7.91
N GLY A 138 -14.16 -3.02 8.88
CA GLY A 138 -14.88 -2.52 10.04
C GLY A 138 -16.32 -2.08 9.76
N CYS A 139 -16.80 -2.11 8.52
CA CYS A 139 -18.19 -1.86 8.19
C CYS A 139 -18.65 -2.86 7.14
N THR A 140 -19.96 -3.12 7.13
CA THR A 140 -20.54 -3.87 6.02
C THR A 140 -20.40 -3.04 4.75
N SER A 141 -19.55 -3.49 3.84
CA SER A 141 -19.35 -2.91 2.52
C SER A 141 -19.78 -3.91 1.46
N VAL A 142 -20.53 -3.45 0.46
CA VAL A 142 -20.95 -4.26 -0.70
C VAL A 142 -20.43 -3.68 -2.01
N HIS A 143 -19.85 -2.48 -1.96
CA HIS A 143 -19.27 -1.81 -3.10
C HIS A 143 -18.13 -0.91 -2.65
N GLY A 144 -17.14 -0.74 -3.50
CA GLY A 144 -16.01 0.16 -3.28
C GLY A 144 -15.44 0.65 -4.60
N TYR A 145 -14.38 1.42 -4.52
CA TYR A 145 -13.65 1.88 -5.69
C TYR A 145 -12.14 1.81 -5.45
N LEU A 146 -11.40 1.48 -6.51
CA LEU A 146 -9.94 1.50 -6.48
C LEU A 146 -9.42 2.50 -7.51
N THR A 147 -8.51 3.36 -7.07
CA THR A 147 -7.80 4.32 -7.92
C THR A 147 -6.30 4.22 -7.67
N VAL A 148 -5.48 4.28 -8.73
CA VAL A 148 -4.03 4.33 -8.60
C VAL A 148 -3.49 5.51 -9.40
N LEU A 149 -2.75 6.38 -8.72
CA LEU A 149 -2.08 7.54 -9.27
C LEU A 149 -0.56 7.39 -9.09
N ALA A 150 0.21 8.03 -9.95
CA ALA A 150 1.67 8.04 -9.91
C ALA A 150 2.22 9.46 -9.99
N ASN A 151 3.05 9.84 -9.02
CA ASN A 151 3.85 11.06 -9.08
C ASN A 151 5.14 10.76 -9.87
N ILE A 152 5.26 11.30 -11.09
CA ILE A 152 6.33 10.94 -12.02
C ILE A 152 7.17 12.14 -12.48
N PHE A 153 8.40 11.85 -12.91
CA PHE A 153 9.33 12.81 -13.49
C PHE A 153 9.08 12.95 -15.00
N ASP A 154 8.40 14.01 -15.42
CA ASP A 154 7.93 14.19 -16.79
C ASP A 154 9.02 14.79 -17.70
N GLU A 155 9.20 16.10 -17.68
CA GLU A 155 10.25 16.78 -18.47
C GLU A 155 11.64 16.74 -17.81
N LYS A 156 11.69 16.43 -16.51
CA LYS A 156 12.96 16.37 -15.76
C LYS A 156 13.59 15.00 -15.94
N VAL A 157 14.63 14.93 -16.75
CA VAL A 157 15.43 13.71 -16.91
C VAL A 157 16.17 13.41 -15.61
N VAL A 158 15.81 12.29 -14.98
CA VAL A 158 16.52 11.73 -13.82
C VAL A 158 17.03 10.34 -14.17
N THR A 159 18.11 9.92 -13.53
CA THR A 159 18.70 8.58 -13.70
C THR A 159 18.81 7.93 -12.33
N PRO A 160 17.69 7.40 -11.77
CA PRO A 160 17.69 6.87 -10.42
C PRO A 160 18.69 5.71 -10.30
N THR A 161 19.45 5.66 -9.21
CA THR A 161 20.42 4.59 -8.95
C THR A 161 19.76 3.36 -8.34
N GLY A 162 18.59 3.54 -7.72
CA GLY A 162 17.77 2.48 -7.14
C GLY A 162 16.48 3.06 -6.56
N PHE A 163 15.84 2.32 -5.66
CA PHE A 163 14.68 2.77 -4.91
C PHE A 163 14.59 2.03 -3.58
N LEU A 164 13.78 2.57 -2.66
CA LEU A 164 13.52 1.96 -1.37
C LEU A 164 12.44 0.89 -1.48
N MET A 165 12.77 -0.30 -1.01
CA MET A 165 11.85 -1.45 -0.91
C MET A 165 11.27 -1.55 0.49
N HIS A 166 10.03 -2.02 0.60
CA HIS A 166 9.45 -2.48 1.85
C HIS A 166 8.87 -3.87 1.64
N LYS A 167 9.35 -4.84 2.40
CA LYS A 167 8.94 -6.24 2.30
C LYS A 167 8.65 -6.76 3.69
N GLU A 168 7.54 -7.46 3.82
CA GLU A 168 7.27 -8.31 4.96
C GLU A 168 8.28 -9.46 4.99
N ILE A 169 8.94 -9.64 6.13
CA ILE A 169 9.92 -10.72 6.32
C ILE A 169 9.24 -11.94 6.91
N LYS A 170 8.32 -11.74 7.87
CA LYS A 170 7.64 -12.81 8.58
C LYS A 170 6.36 -12.29 9.23
N ASP A 171 5.34 -13.11 9.16
CA ASP A 171 4.16 -13.04 10.02
C ASP A 171 4.05 -14.36 10.79
N TYR A 172 3.80 -14.28 12.09
CA TYR A 172 3.84 -15.44 12.99
C TYR A 172 2.92 -15.23 14.19
N ALA A 173 2.09 -16.24 14.48
CA ALA A 173 1.23 -16.27 15.66
C ALA A 173 2.04 -16.61 16.92
N LEU A 174 2.16 -15.67 17.86
CA LEU A 174 2.92 -15.85 19.09
C LEU A 174 2.20 -16.82 20.06
N GLY A 175 2.83 -17.94 20.36
CA GLY A 175 2.44 -18.82 21.47
C GLY A 175 2.94 -18.28 22.81
N ALA A 176 2.13 -18.39 23.87
CA ALA A 176 2.52 -17.94 25.21
C ALA A 176 3.84 -18.60 25.67
N GLY A 177 4.81 -17.79 26.10
CA GLY A 177 6.11 -18.27 26.58
C GLY A 177 7.02 -18.85 25.50
N THR A 178 6.69 -18.67 24.22
CA THR A 178 7.53 -19.13 23.10
C THR A 178 8.42 -18.01 22.58
N HIS A 179 9.59 -18.39 22.06
CA HIS A 179 10.49 -17.50 21.34
C HIS A 179 10.60 -17.98 19.91
N GLU A 180 10.45 -17.07 18.97
CA GLU A 180 10.62 -17.35 17.56
C GLU A 180 11.80 -16.53 17.03
N TYR A 181 12.79 -17.22 16.49
CA TYR A 181 13.96 -16.60 15.88
C TYR A 181 13.70 -16.40 14.39
N THR A 182 14.18 -15.28 13.85
CA THR A 182 14.04 -14.94 12.43
C THR A 182 15.36 -14.39 11.93
N ASP A 183 15.94 -15.08 10.96
CA ASP A 183 17.13 -14.62 10.27
C ASP A 183 16.76 -13.52 9.28
N LEU A 184 17.54 -12.44 9.29
CA LEU A 184 17.34 -11.32 8.38
C LEU A 184 18.06 -11.61 7.05
N PRO A 185 17.37 -11.48 5.90
CA PRO A 185 18.01 -11.55 4.58
C PRO A 185 19.25 -10.65 4.45
N THR A 186 20.23 -11.01 3.63
CA THR A 186 21.47 -10.22 3.50
C THR A 186 21.65 -9.57 2.12
N ASP A 187 20.64 -9.68 1.25
CA ASP A 187 20.74 -9.26 -0.15
C ASP A 187 20.81 -7.74 -0.31
N TYR A 188 20.19 -6.99 0.62
CA TYR A 188 20.10 -5.52 0.57
C TYR A 188 20.39 -4.88 1.93
N PRO A 189 20.97 -3.66 1.95
CA PRO A 189 21.16 -2.93 3.19
C PRO A 189 19.83 -2.50 3.81
N TYR A 190 19.70 -2.70 5.12
CA TYR A 190 18.53 -2.29 5.89
C TYR A 190 18.55 -0.79 6.20
N ARG A 191 17.44 -0.10 5.93
CA ARG A 191 17.23 1.29 6.34
C ARG A 191 16.31 1.42 7.56
N LYS A 192 15.29 0.57 7.62
CA LYS A 192 14.27 0.57 8.68
C LYS A 192 13.85 -0.86 8.96
N LEU A 193 13.58 -1.16 10.23
CA LEU A 193 12.93 -2.38 10.68
C LEU A 193 11.65 -1.98 11.39
N PHE A 194 10.52 -2.55 10.96
CA PHE A 194 9.23 -2.36 11.60
C PHE A 194 8.84 -3.64 12.31
N ILE A 195 8.41 -3.52 13.56
CA ILE A 195 7.94 -4.64 14.36
C ILE A 195 6.54 -4.27 14.85
N GLY A 196 5.55 -5.04 14.42
CA GLY A 196 4.17 -4.93 14.87
C GLY A 196 3.80 -6.14 15.72
N SER A 197 3.07 -5.91 16.80
CA SER A 197 2.43 -6.96 17.59
C SER A 197 0.97 -6.58 17.69
N LEU A 198 0.12 -7.27 16.93
CA LEU A 198 -1.32 -7.05 16.90
C LEU A 198 -2.01 -8.30 17.45
N ILE A 199 -3.04 -8.12 18.27
CA ILE A 199 -3.88 -9.23 18.70
C ILE A 199 -4.94 -9.42 17.61
N PRO A 200 -5.10 -10.63 17.03
CA PRO A 200 -5.99 -10.86 15.89
C PRO A 200 -7.50 -10.62 16.14
N GLU A 201 -7.93 -10.31 17.38
CA GLU A 201 -9.35 -10.39 17.77
C GLU A 201 -9.93 -9.19 18.55
N TYR A 202 -9.18 -8.12 18.85
CA TYR A 202 -9.73 -7.00 19.63
C TYR A 202 -10.09 -5.78 18.77
N GLY A 203 -11.19 -5.92 18.04
CA GLY A 203 -12.14 -4.84 17.80
C GLY A 203 -13.22 -4.90 18.88
N ALA A 204 -13.19 -3.93 19.82
CA ALA A 204 -14.14 -3.70 20.92
C ALA A 204 -14.27 -4.78 22.02
N GLU A 205 -13.48 -4.65 23.10
CA GLU A 205 -13.99 -4.73 24.50
C GLU A 205 -12.97 -4.05 25.45
N ILE A 206 -13.09 -2.73 25.65
CA ILE A 206 -13.03 -2.03 26.97
C ILE A 206 -13.81 -0.72 26.87
#